data_AF-A0A9C8XHX0-F1
#
_entry.id   AF-A0A9C8XHX0-F1
#
_cell.length_a   1.000
_cell.length_b   1.000
_cell.length_c   1.000
_cell.angle_alpha   90.00
_cell.angle_beta   90.00
_cell.angle_gamma   90.00
#
_symmetry.space_group_name_H-M   'P 1'
#
loop_
_entity.id
_entity.type
_entity.pdbx_description
1 polymer ?
#
loop_
_entity_poly.entity_id
_entity_poly.type
_entity_poly.pdbx_seq_one_letter_code
_entity_poly.pdbx_strand_id
1 'polypeptide(L)'
;MRNISWNKSLSVEVDEIDDDHRKLIDLFNMLSQSVAAGDSDDFIETLLEELISCTQCHFKHEERLMLLYKYRDMAGHKDEHDELMNSVNALRRKYHEQDRKLSDEDIEYLETWLTEHILGHDMRLGFYLEEVM
;
A
#
# COMPACT_ATOMS: atom_id res chain seq x y z
N MET A 1 13.18 7.29 11.19
CA MET A 1 11.93 7.58 10.46
C MET A 1 12.14 7.24 9.01
N ARG A 2 11.36 6.29 8.49
CA ARG A 2 11.36 5.95 7.07
C ARG A 2 10.46 6.91 6.31
N ASN A 3 10.80 7.24 5.08
CA ASN A 3 10.07 8.23 4.30
C ASN A 3 10.22 7.92 2.82
N ILE A 4 9.09 7.69 2.15
CA ILE A 4 9.03 7.48 0.71
C ILE A 4 8.74 8.83 0.06
N SER A 5 9.65 9.29 -0.79
CA SER A 5 9.42 10.49 -1.59
C SER A 5 8.83 10.08 -2.94
N TRP A 6 7.62 10.56 -3.23
CA TRP A 6 7.05 10.43 -4.57
C TRP A 6 8.03 11.01 -5.60
N ASN A 7 8.24 10.26 -6.67
CA ASN A 7 9.04 10.70 -7.81
C ASN A 7 8.62 9.89 -9.05
N LYS A 8 9.10 10.30 -10.23
CA LYS A 8 8.70 9.67 -11.50
C LYS A 8 8.98 8.17 -11.60
N SER A 9 9.94 7.62 -10.84
CA SER A 9 10.21 6.18 -10.86
C SER A 9 9.10 5.35 -10.22
N LEU A 10 8.20 5.98 -9.44
CA LEU A 10 7.06 5.33 -8.81
C LEU A 10 5.76 5.52 -9.62
N SER A 11 5.82 6.27 -10.73
CA SER A 11 4.67 6.46 -11.60
C SER A 11 4.47 5.25 -12.50
N VAL A 12 3.22 4.77 -12.59
CA VAL A 12 2.80 3.73 -13.54
C VAL A 12 2.33 4.31 -14.87
N GLU A 13 2.48 5.63 -15.07
CA GLU A 13 1.98 6.39 -16.23
C GLU A 13 0.44 6.29 -16.41
N VAL A 14 -0.29 5.98 -15.33
CA VAL A 14 -1.75 5.97 -15.27
C VAL A 14 -2.18 6.88 -14.11
N ASP A 15 -2.65 8.09 -14.45
CA ASP A 15 -2.93 9.18 -13.50
C ASP A 15 -3.78 8.74 -12.30
N GLU A 16 -4.81 7.94 -12.53
CA GLU A 16 -5.74 7.50 -11.49
C GLU A 16 -5.14 6.47 -10.51
N ILE A 17 -4.15 5.69 -10.94
CA ILE A 17 -3.39 4.76 -10.08
C ILE A 17 -2.31 5.55 -9.33
N ASP A 18 -1.58 6.43 -10.02
CA ASP A 18 -0.58 7.31 -9.43
C ASP A 18 -1.16 8.17 -8.30
N ASP A 19 -2.39 8.66 -8.46
CA ASP A 19 -3.09 9.42 -7.42
C ASP A 19 -3.40 8.58 -6.19
N ASP A 20 -3.66 7.29 -6.35
CA ASP A 20 -3.85 6.37 -5.23
C ASP A 20 -2.50 6.05 -4.55
N HIS A 21 -1.43 5.81 -5.31
CA HIS A 21 -0.09 5.60 -4.76
C HIS A 21 0.42 6.81 -3.97
N ARG A 22 0.18 8.03 -4.46
CA ARG A 22 0.53 9.27 -3.73
C ARG A 22 -0.14 9.31 -2.35
N LYS A 23 -1.43 8.99 -2.26
CA LYS A 23 -2.16 8.94 -0.98
C LYS A 23 -1.61 7.86 -0.05
N LEU A 24 -1.30 6.67 -0.58
CA LEU A 24 -0.72 5.58 0.20
C LEU A 24 0.64 5.96 0.79
N ILE A 25 1.48 6.61 -0.02
CA ILE A 25 2.78 7.11 0.40
C ILE A 25 2.65 8.18 1.48
N ASP A 26 1.73 9.13 1.32
CA ASP A 26 1.48 10.17 2.32
C ASP A 26 1.01 9.57 3.66
N LEU A 27 0.06 8.62 3.63
CA LEU A 27 -0.41 7.90 4.82
C LEU A 27 0.71 7.09 5.49
N PHE A 28 1.51 6.36 4.70
CA PHE A 28 2.66 5.62 5.20
C PHE A 28 3.69 6.55 5.88
N ASN A 29 4.00 7.69 5.26
CA ASN A 29 4.95 8.65 5.79
C ASN A 29 4.46 9.26 7.12
N MET A 30 3.17 9.59 7.22
CA MET A 30 2.55 10.06 8.46
C MET A 30 2.62 8.98 9.56
N LEU A 31 2.29 7.73 9.23
CA LEU A 31 2.38 6.60 10.17
C LEU A 31 3.82 6.41 10.68
N SER A 32 4.79 6.35 9.78
CA SER A 32 6.22 6.22 10.10
C SER A 32 6.71 7.36 10.99
N GLN A 33 6.27 8.59 10.72
CA GLN A 33 6.59 9.76 11.54
C GLN A 33 5.99 9.65 12.94
N SER A 34 4.71 9.30 13.06
CA SER A 34 4.04 9.19 14.36
C SER A 34 4.60 8.08 15.24
N VAL A 35 4.95 6.94 14.64
CA VAL A 35 5.66 5.87 15.36
C VAL A 35 7.03 6.37 15.85
N ALA A 36 7.80 7.06 15.01
CA ALA A 36 9.12 7.58 15.40
C ALA A 36 9.05 8.72 16.43
N ALA A 37 7.97 9.52 16.42
CA ALA A 37 7.73 10.59 17.38
C ALA A 37 7.23 10.08 18.73
N GLY A 38 6.75 8.84 18.80
CA GLY A 38 6.11 8.28 19.99
C GLY A 38 4.76 8.92 20.27
N ASP A 39 3.99 9.23 19.22
CA ASP A 39 2.62 9.73 19.35
C ASP A 39 1.71 8.72 20.07
N SER A 40 0.51 9.15 20.47
CA SER A 40 -0.44 8.30 21.18
C SER A 40 -0.85 7.07 20.36
N ASP A 41 -1.02 5.94 21.04
CA ASP A 41 -1.42 4.67 20.43
C ASP A 41 -2.73 4.81 19.62
N ASP A 42 -3.75 5.51 20.14
CA ASP A 42 -5.01 5.80 19.43
C ASP A 42 -4.81 6.50 18.06
N PHE A 43 -3.82 7.39 17.98
CA PHE A 43 -3.53 8.13 16.75
C PHE A 43 -2.80 7.25 15.73
N ILE A 44 -1.84 6.46 16.20
CA ILE A 44 -1.12 5.47 15.38
C ILE A 44 -2.10 4.41 14.85
N GLU A 45 -3.03 3.96 15.68
CA GLU A 45 -4.10 3.03 15.30
C GLU A 45 -4.98 3.62 14.19
N THR A 46 -5.41 4.88 14.36
CA THR A 46 -6.21 5.59 13.34
C THR A 46 -5.47 5.66 12.00
N LEU A 47 -4.19 6.03 12.01
CA LEU A 47 -3.38 6.09 10.78
C LEU A 47 -3.20 4.71 10.13
N LEU A 48 -3.02 3.66 10.94
CA LEU A 48 -2.92 2.29 10.44
C LEU A 48 -4.24 1.84 9.79
N GLU A 49 -5.39 2.15 10.39
CA GLU A 49 -6.71 1.84 9.82
C GLU A 49 -6.97 2.61 8.52
N GLU A 50 -6.60 3.88 8.46
CA GLU A 50 -6.70 4.70 7.25
C GLU A 50 -5.82 4.16 6.13
N LEU A 51 -4.57 3.78 6.44
CA LEU A 51 -3.67 3.15 5.47
C LEU A 51 -4.27 1.84 4.94
N ILE A 52 -4.74 0.94 5.81
CA ILE A 52 -5.40 -0.31 5.43
C ILE A 52 -6.60 -0.07 4.51
N SER A 53 -7.45 0.90 4.87
CA SER A 53 -8.66 1.23 4.09
C SER A 53 -8.29 1.78 2.71
N CYS A 54 -7.29 2.67 2.65
CA CYS A 54 -6.79 3.24 1.42
C CYS A 54 -6.20 2.15 0.50
N THR A 55 -5.40 1.23 1.06
CA THR A 55 -4.82 0.09 0.33
C THR A 55 -5.90 -0.82 -0.25
N GLN A 56 -6.95 -1.15 0.53
CA GLN A 56 -8.08 -1.93 0.01
C GLN A 56 -8.83 -1.23 -1.12
N CYS A 57 -8.98 0.09 -1.04
CA CYS A 57 -9.66 0.86 -2.09
C CYS A 57 -8.82 0.88 -3.38
N HIS A 58 -7.51 1.07 -3.25
CA HIS A 58 -6.54 1.03 -4.33
C HIS A 58 -6.53 -0.33 -5.03
N PHE A 59 -6.40 -1.44 -4.31
CA PHE A 59 -6.44 -2.78 -4.91
C PHE A 59 -7.74 -3.07 -5.65
N LYS A 60 -8.89 -2.69 -5.06
CA LYS A 60 -10.18 -2.81 -5.75
C LYS A 60 -10.25 -1.95 -7.01
N HIS A 61 -9.53 -0.84 -7.04
CA HIS A 61 -9.46 0.03 -8.21
C HIS A 61 -8.66 -0.64 -9.32
N GLU A 62 -7.46 -1.10 -9.04
CA GLU A 62 -6.63 -1.84 -9.99
C GLU A 62 -7.32 -3.11 -10.49
N GLU A 63 -7.94 -3.89 -9.60
CA GLU A 63 -8.67 -5.11 -9.98
C GLU A 63 -9.85 -4.82 -10.93
N ARG A 64 -10.51 -3.67 -10.79
CA ARG A 64 -11.53 -3.23 -11.74
C ARG A 64 -10.92 -2.93 -13.11
N LEU A 65 -9.77 -2.24 -13.16
CA LEU A 65 -9.06 -1.94 -14.39
C LEU A 65 -8.53 -3.23 -15.06
N MET A 66 -7.91 -4.11 -14.29
CA MET A 66 -7.45 -5.43 -14.74
C MET A 66 -8.58 -6.23 -15.38
N LEU A 67 -9.76 -6.25 -14.75
CA LEU A 67 -10.93 -6.94 -15.29
C LEU A 67 -11.47 -6.28 -16.56
N LEU A 68 -11.60 -4.94 -16.55
CA LEU A 68 -12.15 -4.17 -17.66
C LEU A 68 -11.33 -4.33 -18.94
N TYR A 69 -10.00 -4.24 -18.82
CA TYR A 69 -9.09 -4.31 -19.94
C TYR A 69 -8.62 -5.73 -20.25
N LYS A 70 -8.95 -6.71 -19.41
CA LYS A 70 -8.58 -8.14 -19.55
C LYS A 70 -7.09 -8.39 -19.39
N TYR A 71 -6.51 -7.80 -18.36
CA TYR A 71 -5.13 -8.04 -17.97
C TYR A 71 -4.88 -9.52 -17.70
N ARG A 72 -3.90 -10.10 -18.39
CA ARG A 72 -3.68 -11.56 -18.39
C ARG A 72 -3.19 -12.10 -17.06
N ASP A 73 -2.44 -11.29 -16.30
CA ASP A 73 -1.84 -11.67 -15.03
C ASP A 73 -2.67 -11.23 -13.81
N MET A 74 -3.97 -10.95 -14.02
CA MET A 74 -4.89 -10.52 -12.94
C MET A 74 -4.89 -11.47 -11.74
N ALA A 75 -4.81 -12.79 -11.99
CA ALA A 75 -4.80 -13.77 -10.91
C ALA A 75 -3.56 -13.63 -10.02
N GLY A 76 -2.37 -13.55 -10.63
CA GLY A 76 -1.12 -13.40 -9.88
C GLY A 76 -1.04 -12.06 -9.14
N HIS A 77 -1.47 -10.97 -9.76
CA HIS A 77 -1.51 -9.65 -9.10
C HIS A 77 -2.48 -9.63 -7.92
N LYS A 78 -3.68 -10.21 -8.08
CA LYS A 78 -4.66 -10.30 -6.99
C LYS A 78 -4.18 -11.20 -5.84
N ASP A 79 -3.45 -12.27 -6.11
CA ASP A 79 -2.89 -13.12 -5.05
C ASP A 79 -1.94 -12.32 -4.15
N GLU A 80 -1.09 -11.44 -4.72
CA GLU A 80 -0.23 -10.52 -3.96
C GLU A 80 -1.05 -9.53 -3.09
N HIS A 81 -2.15 -8.99 -3.64
CA HIS A 81 -3.07 -8.15 -2.86
C HIS A 81 -3.63 -8.89 -1.65
N ASP A 82 -4.13 -10.11 -1.88
CA ASP A 82 -4.72 -10.93 -0.82
C ASP A 82 -3.67 -11.28 0.25
N GLU A 83 -2.43 -11.57 -0.15
CA GLU A 83 -1.31 -11.84 0.77
C GLU A 83 -0.95 -10.64 1.65
N LEU A 84 -0.85 -9.43 1.08
CA LEU A 84 -0.65 -8.24 1.89
C LEU A 84 -1.81 -8.03 2.84
N MET A 85 -3.04 -8.07 2.32
CA MET A 85 -4.21 -7.78 3.14
C MET A 85 -4.30 -8.74 4.32
N ASN A 86 -3.93 -10.00 4.13
CA ASN A 86 -3.82 -10.96 5.23
C ASN A 86 -2.73 -10.57 6.24
N SER A 87 -1.56 -10.16 5.76
CA SER A 87 -0.42 -9.74 6.59
C SER A 87 -0.71 -8.50 7.41
N VAL A 88 -1.27 -7.45 6.81
CA VAL A 88 -1.59 -6.20 7.52
C VAL A 88 -2.77 -6.39 8.48
N ASN A 89 -3.78 -7.21 8.12
CA ASN A 89 -4.84 -7.57 9.08
C ASN A 89 -4.29 -8.40 10.26
N ALA A 90 -3.28 -9.24 10.04
CA ALA A 90 -2.62 -9.96 11.13
C ALA A 90 -1.80 -9.02 12.02
N LEU A 91 -1.12 -8.04 11.44
CA LEU A 91 -0.43 -6.98 12.18
C LEU A 91 -1.41 -6.17 13.04
N ARG A 92 -2.52 -5.72 12.46
CA ARG A 92 -3.60 -5.01 13.18
C ARG A 92 -4.13 -5.83 14.35
N ARG A 93 -4.41 -7.13 14.15
CA ARG A 93 -4.86 -8.02 15.26
C ARG A 93 -3.83 -8.10 16.38
N LYS A 94 -2.54 -8.29 16.06
CA LYS A 94 -1.47 -8.34 17.06
C LYS A 94 -1.36 -7.04 17.86
N TYR A 95 -1.54 -5.90 17.18
CA TYR A 95 -1.56 -4.58 17.82
C TYR A 95 -2.65 -4.50 18.91
N HIS A 96 -3.90 -4.85 18.59
CA HIS A 96 -5.00 -4.81 19.55
C HIS A 96 -4.95 -5.92 20.63
N GLU A 97 -4.58 -7.15 20.26
CA GLU A 97 -4.69 -8.30 21.17
C GLU A 97 -3.53 -8.38 22.19
N GLN A 98 -2.35 -7.88 21.83
CA GLN A 98 -1.13 -8.03 22.62
C GLN A 98 -0.67 -6.75 23.29
N ASP A 99 -1.44 -5.65 23.17
CA ASP A 99 -1.03 -4.30 23.62
C ASP A 99 0.37 -3.94 23.09
N ARG A 100 0.67 -4.42 21.88
CA ARG A 100 2.00 -4.33 21.26
C ARG A 100 2.02 -3.10 20.37
N LYS A 101 2.96 -2.18 20.63
CA LYS A 101 3.23 -1.04 19.74
C LYS A 101 3.75 -1.50 18.37
N LEU A 102 3.47 -0.72 17.32
CA LEU A 102 4.16 -0.89 16.05
C LEU A 102 5.66 -0.70 16.25
N SER A 103 6.45 -1.63 15.74
CA SER A 103 7.91 -1.56 15.79
C SER A 103 8.47 -0.91 14.51
N ASP A 104 9.73 -0.50 14.57
CA ASP A 104 10.46 -0.06 13.38
C ASP A 104 10.54 -1.17 12.31
N GLU A 105 10.50 -2.45 12.70
CA GLU A 105 10.45 -3.59 11.78
C GLU A 105 9.11 -3.68 11.05
N ASP A 106 7.99 -3.36 11.71
CA ASP A 106 6.67 -3.32 11.07
C ASP A 106 6.63 -2.20 10.01
N ILE A 107 7.22 -1.03 10.32
CA ILE A 107 7.34 0.09 9.38
C ILE A 107 8.26 -0.26 8.21
N GLU A 108 9.35 -1.00 8.44
CA GLU A 108 10.24 -1.51 7.38
C GLU A 108 9.50 -2.43 6.41
N TYR A 109 8.71 -3.35 6.98
CA TYR A 109 7.94 -4.29 6.20
C TYR A 109 6.94 -3.58 5.30
N LEU A 110 6.20 -2.58 5.83
CA LEU A 110 5.24 -1.81 5.05
C LEU A 110 5.91 -0.97 3.95
N GLU A 111 7.06 -0.35 4.23
CA GLU A 111 7.83 0.39 3.22
C GLU A 111 8.28 -0.53 2.07
N THR A 112 8.89 -1.65 2.45
CA THR A 112 9.42 -2.64 1.49
C THR A 112 8.31 -3.14 0.61
N TRP A 113 7.20 -3.59 1.21
CA TRP A 113 6.08 -4.11 0.45
C TRP A 113 5.50 -3.07 -0.51
N LEU A 114 5.22 -1.85 -0.03
CA LEU A 114 4.62 -0.80 -0.85
C LEU A 114 5.52 -0.45 -2.04
N THR A 115 6.83 -0.31 -1.81
CA THR A 115 7.77 0.05 -2.89
C THR A 115 8.01 -1.09 -3.87
N GLU A 116 8.14 -2.33 -3.40
CA GLU A 116 8.31 -3.51 -4.26
C GLU A 116 7.06 -3.81 -5.08
N HIS A 117 5.86 -3.64 -4.49
CA HIS A 117 4.61 -3.83 -5.21
C HIS A 117 4.44 -2.82 -6.35
N ILE A 118 4.61 -1.52 -6.05
CA ILE A 118 4.54 -0.45 -7.05
C ILE A 118 5.54 -0.70 -8.18
N LEU A 119 6.82 -0.88 -7.84
CA LEU A 119 7.90 -1.05 -8.82
C LEU A 119 7.85 -2.39 -9.56
N GLY A 120 7.11 -3.36 -9.03
CA GLY A 120 6.99 -4.71 -9.55
C GLY A 120 5.70 -4.92 -10.32
N HIS A 121 4.61 -5.13 -9.59
CA HIS A 121 3.32 -5.53 -10.14
C HIS A 121 2.62 -4.36 -10.81
N ASP A 122 2.55 -3.22 -10.13
CA ASP A 122 1.79 -2.06 -10.64
C ASP A 122 2.47 -1.46 -11.87
N MET A 123 3.80 -1.44 -11.94
CA MET A 123 4.49 -1.06 -13.18
C MET A 123 4.12 -1.94 -14.37
N ARG A 124 4.02 -3.27 -14.17
CA ARG A 124 3.61 -4.18 -15.26
C ARG A 124 2.16 -3.96 -15.66
N LEU A 125 1.30 -3.61 -14.70
CA LEU A 125 -0.07 -3.22 -14.99
C LEU A 125 -0.12 -1.89 -15.75
N GLY A 126 0.64 -0.88 -15.31
CA GLY A 126 0.76 0.43 -15.93
C GLY A 126 1.17 0.36 -17.39
N PHE A 127 2.26 -0.35 -17.69
CA PHE A 127 2.71 -0.57 -19.09
C PHE A 127 1.62 -1.22 -19.96
N TYR A 128 0.84 -2.14 -19.39
CA TYR A 128 -0.26 -2.74 -20.12
C TYR A 128 -1.41 -1.76 -20.35
N LEU A 129 -1.78 -0.99 -19.32
CA LEU A 129 -2.86 -0.01 -19.36
C LEU A 129 -2.57 1.15 -20.32
N GLU A 130 -1.32 1.61 -20.40
CA GLU A 130 -0.88 2.64 -21.35
C GLU A 130 -1.18 2.24 -22.82
N GLU A 131 -1.13 0.94 -23.15
CA GLU A 131 -1.41 0.46 -24.50
C GLU A 131 -2.90 0.32 -24.82
N VAL A 132 -3.77 0.22 -23.81
CA VAL A 132 -5.17 -0.22 -23.98
C VAL A 132 -6.22 0.77 -23.47
N MET A 133 -5.83 1.78 -22.68
CA MET A 133 -6.69 2.87 -22.21
C MET A 133 -6.76 4.01 -23.23
#